data_AF-A0AA37HTX1-F1
#
_entry.id   AF-A0AA37HTX1-F1
#
_cell.length_a   1.000
_cell.length_b   1.000
_cell.length_c   1.000
_cell.angle_alpha   90.00
_cell.angle_beta   90.00
_cell.angle_gamma   90.00
#
_symmetry.space_group_name_H-M   'P 1'
#
loop_
_entity.id
_entity.type
_entity.pdbx_description
1 polymer ?
#
loop_
_entity_poly.entity_id
_entity_poly.type
_entity_poly.pdbx_seq_one_letter_code
_entity_poly.pdbx_strand_id
1 'polypeptide(L)'
;MVDLDALAAALASGHLAGAAVDVFPKEPGSNAERFVSPLQGLPNVILTPHIGGSTVEAQERIGSEVARKLVDYSDIGSTVGAVNFPQVQLPARPTGTRFIHVQRNLPGMLGRLNDVFARSGINIAAQFYQTDGEVGYVVLETDAGTADAEALLEQIRAVEGTIRARLLYERR
;
A
#
# COMPACT_ATOMS: atom_id res chain seq x y z
N MET A 1 10.19 13.17 18.41
CA MET A 1 11.65 13.02 18.17
C MET A 1 12.42 13.77 19.25
N VAL A 2 13.71 13.45 19.42
CA VAL A 2 14.60 13.99 20.47
C VAL A 2 15.55 15.04 19.88
N ASP A 3 15.79 16.12 20.61
CA ASP A 3 16.89 17.07 20.34
C ASP A 3 18.21 16.46 20.84
N LEU A 4 19.11 16.14 19.90
CA LEU A 4 20.36 15.44 20.22
C LEU A 4 21.40 16.33 20.91
N ASP A 5 21.36 17.64 20.69
CA ASP A 5 22.27 18.58 21.35
C ASP A 5 21.86 18.78 22.81
N ALA A 6 20.56 18.91 23.06
CA ALA A 6 20.01 18.94 24.42
C ALA A 6 20.28 17.62 25.17
N LEU A 7 20.12 16.48 24.50
CA LEU A 7 20.43 15.17 25.07
C LEU A 7 21.92 15.06 25.43
N ALA A 8 22.83 15.49 24.54
CA ALA A 8 24.26 15.50 24.81
C ALA A 8 24.60 16.35 26.05
N ALA A 9 24.00 17.55 26.18
CA ALA A 9 24.20 18.42 27.33
C ALA A 9 23.68 17.81 28.65
N ALA A 10 22.51 17.16 28.61
CA ALA A 10 21.93 16.49 29.77
C ALA A 10 22.75 15.27 30.24
N LEU A 11 23.36 14.54 29.29
CA LEU A 11 24.27 13.43 29.60
C LEU A 11 25.61 13.94 30.14
N ALA A 12 26.18 14.97 29.53
CA ALA A 12 27.46 15.56 29.95
C ALA A 12 27.37 16.20 31.35
N SER A 13 26.23 16.79 31.70
CA SER A 13 25.98 17.35 33.04
C SER A 13 25.69 16.30 34.11
N GLY A 14 25.55 15.01 33.73
CA GLY A 14 25.14 13.93 34.63
C GLY A 14 23.67 14.00 35.06
N HIS A 15 22.88 14.89 34.46
CA HIS A 15 21.43 14.92 34.69
C HIS A 15 20.76 13.62 34.23
N LEU A 16 21.22 13.07 33.09
CA LEU A 16 20.87 11.75 32.61
C LEU A 16 22.02 10.77 32.80
N ALA A 17 21.71 9.60 33.35
CA ALA A 17 22.70 8.57 33.63
C ALA A 17 23.19 7.82 32.37
N GLY A 18 22.43 7.85 31.27
CA GLY A 18 22.80 7.23 30.00
C GLY A 18 21.68 7.27 28.96
N ALA A 19 21.99 6.84 27.74
CA ALA A 19 21.02 6.74 26.64
C ALA A 19 21.37 5.62 25.66
N ALA A 20 20.39 5.14 24.91
CA ALA A 20 20.59 4.28 23.74
C ALA A 20 19.83 4.90 22.56
N VAL A 21 20.52 5.14 21.44
CA VAL A 21 19.96 5.84 20.29
C VAL A 21 20.27 5.07 19.00
N ASP A 22 19.22 4.70 18.27
CA ASP A 22 19.31 3.92 17.03
C ASP A 22 19.02 4.73 15.76
N VAL A 23 18.25 5.82 15.87
CA VAL A 23 17.83 6.65 14.72
C VAL A 23 18.29 8.09 14.89
N PHE A 24 18.69 8.74 13.78
CA PHE A 24 19.31 10.07 13.80
C PHE A 24 18.67 11.00 12.76
N PRO A 25 18.65 12.34 12.98
CA PRO A 25 18.10 13.28 12.01
C PRO A 25 18.78 13.25 10.63
N LYS A 26 20.10 12.96 10.62
CA LYS A 26 20.88 12.72 9.41
C LYS A 26 21.60 11.39 9.55
N GLU A 27 21.27 10.46 8.67
CA GLU A 27 21.89 9.14 8.61
C GLU A 27 22.78 9.04 7.37
N PRO A 28 23.89 8.28 7.43
CA PRO A 28 24.71 8.00 6.26
C PRO A 28 23.89 7.30 5.17
N GLY A 29 24.10 7.66 3.90
CA GLY A 29 23.41 7.00 2.78
C GLY A 29 23.92 5.58 2.50
N SER A 30 25.09 5.22 3.07
CA SER A 30 25.66 3.88 3.00
C SER A 30 26.64 3.64 4.14
N ASN A 31 27.04 2.38 4.35
CA ASN A 31 28.04 2.00 5.34
C ASN A 31 29.45 2.57 5.09
N ALA A 32 29.70 3.12 3.89
CA ALA A 32 30.98 3.73 3.53
C ALA A 32 31.05 5.22 3.90
N GLU A 33 29.92 5.86 4.18
CA GLU A 33 29.86 7.27 4.58
C GLU A 33 30.07 7.41 6.10
N ARG A 34 30.81 8.45 6.49
CA ARG A 34 31.12 8.69 7.90
C ARG A 34 29.87 9.17 8.65
N PHE A 35 29.55 8.48 9.74
CA PHE A 35 28.55 8.92 10.71
C PHE A 35 29.11 9.98 11.68
N VAL A 36 28.33 11.04 11.92
CA VAL A 36 28.66 12.14 12.84
C VAL A 36 27.44 12.43 13.72
N SER A 37 27.63 12.50 15.03
CA SER A 37 26.58 12.83 16.00
C SER A 37 27.17 13.50 17.25
N PRO A 38 26.47 14.48 17.87
CA PRO A 38 26.92 15.11 19.12
C PRO A 38 27.01 14.13 20.30
N LEU A 39 26.43 12.93 20.17
CA LEU A 39 26.48 11.88 21.18
C LEU A 39 27.76 11.03 21.12
N GLN A 40 28.58 11.18 20.07
CA GLN A 40 29.83 10.43 19.94
C GLN A 40 30.83 10.81 21.04
N GLY A 41 31.47 9.81 21.65
CA GLY A 41 32.45 10.01 22.72
C GLY A 41 31.88 10.07 24.13
N LEU A 42 30.55 10.08 24.29
CA LEU A 42 29.91 9.95 25.60
C LEU A 42 29.95 8.48 26.07
N PRO A 43 30.59 8.16 27.21
CA PRO A 43 30.88 6.77 27.60
C PRO A 43 29.65 5.98 28.06
N ASN A 44 28.58 6.68 28.43
CA ASN A 44 27.31 6.12 28.91
C ASN A 44 26.21 6.13 27.82
N VAL A 45 26.61 6.17 26.54
CA VAL A 45 25.70 6.16 25.40
C VAL A 45 25.95 4.98 24.49
N ILE A 46 24.89 4.23 24.18
CA ILE A 46 24.89 3.19 23.14
C ILE A 46 24.37 3.80 21.84
N LEU A 47 25.18 3.74 20.78
CA LEU A 47 24.79 4.17 19.44
C LEU A 47 24.70 2.93 18.54
N THR A 48 23.54 2.73 17.92
CA THR A 48 23.33 1.65 16.96
C THR A 48 22.93 2.23 15.60
N PRO A 49 23.37 1.65 14.48
CA PRO A 49 23.22 2.25 13.14
C PRO A 49 21.85 1.92 12.50
N HIS A 50 20.74 2.32 13.11
CA HIS A 50 19.38 2.07 12.64
C HIS A 50 19.10 0.59 12.37
N ILE A 51 19.44 -0.25 13.34
CA ILE A 51 19.34 -1.71 13.25
C ILE A 51 18.31 -2.31 14.20
N GLY A 52 17.46 -1.49 14.84
CA GLY A 52 16.41 -1.97 15.75
C GLY A 52 15.46 -2.99 15.12
N GLY A 53 15.27 -2.95 13.80
CA GLY A 53 14.50 -3.93 13.03
C GLY A 53 15.33 -4.90 12.19
N SER A 54 16.66 -4.82 12.22
CA SER A 54 17.53 -5.56 11.30
C SER A 54 17.89 -6.95 11.84
N THR A 55 16.88 -7.80 12.02
CA THR A 55 17.05 -9.21 12.41
C THR A 55 16.57 -10.15 11.30
N VAL A 56 17.03 -11.40 11.32
CA VAL A 56 16.62 -12.42 10.34
C VAL A 56 15.12 -12.70 10.44
N GLU A 57 14.58 -12.75 11.65
CA GLU A 57 13.15 -12.96 11.93
C GLU A 57 12.30 -11.78 11.44
N ALA A 58 12.82 -10.56 11.54
CA ALA A 58 12.16 -9.39 10.97
C ALA A 58 12.15 -9.45 9.44
N GLN A 59 13.26 -9.83 8.80
CA GLN A 59 13.32 -10.01 7.34
C GLN A 59 12.38 -11.12 6.85
N GLU A 60 12.28 -12.24 7.57
CA GLU A 60 11.33 -13.32 7.25
C GLU A 60 9.87 -12.83 7.29
N ARG A 61 9.52 -12.06 8.33
CA ARG A 61 8.19 -11.46 8.46
C ARG A 61 7.91 -10.43 7.37
N ILE A 62 8.87 -9.56 7.06
CA ILE A 62 8.76 -8.57 5.98
C ILE A 62 8.55 -9.28 4.65
N GLY A 63 9.35 -10.30 4.34
CA GLY A 63 9.21 -11.10 3.13
C GLY A 63 7.81 -11.69 3.00
N SER A 64 7.32 -12.33 4.06
CA SER A 64 5.98 -12.91 4.09
C SER A 64 4.86 -11.86 3.98
N GLU A 65 4.99 -10.73 4.67
CA GLU A 65 3.99 -9.67 4.68
C GLU A 65 3.86 -9.00 3.30
N VAL A 66 4.99 -8.61 2.69
CA VAL A 66 5.00 -7.96 1.38
C VAL A 66 4.56 -8.93 0.30
N ALA A 67 5.02 -10.19 0.33
CA ALA A 67 4.58 -11.21 -0.61
C ALA A 67 3.06 -11.41 -0.52
N ARG A 68 2.49 -11.49 0.69
CA ARG A 68 1.04 -11.60 0.87
C ARG A 68 0.29 -10.39 0.32
N LYS A 69 0.76 -9.16 0.54
CA LYS A 69 0.16 -7.95 -0.05
C LYS A 69 0.16 -8.00 -1.58
N LEU A 70 1.25 -8.49 -2.19
CA LEU A 70 1.34 -8.64 -3.65
C LEU A 70 0.39 -9.73 -4.17
N VAL A 71 0.29 -10.86 -3.48
CA VAL A 71 -0.67 -11.94 -3.80
C VAL A 71 -2.11 -11.44 -3.67
N ASP A 72 -2.47 -10.79 -2.56
CA ASP A 72 -3.81 -10.26 -2.35
C ASP A 72 -4.19 -9.20 -3.40
N TYR A 73 -3.26 -8.33 -3.80
CA TYR A 73 -3.49 -7.40 -4.91
C TYR A 73 -3.64 -8.14 -6.25
N SER A 74 -2.78 -9.13 -6.51
CA SER A 74 -2.79 -9.91 -7.75
C SER A 74 -4.11 -10.66 -7.94
N ASP A 75 -4.56 -11.34 -6.89
CA ASP A 75 -5.63 -12.33 -6.96
C ASP A 75 -7.01 -11.72 -6.70
N ILE A 76 -7.09 -10.74 -5.78
CA ILE A 76 -8.37 -10.14 -5.38
C ILE A 76 -8.38 -8.60 -5.46
N GLY A 77 -7.28 -7.96 -5.88
CA GLY A 77 -7.25 -6.50 -6.04
C GLY A 77 -7.26 -5.75 -4.72
N SER A 78 -6.89 -6.39 -3.61
CA SER A 78 -6.77 -5.67 -2.35
C SER A 78 -5.61 -4.67 -2.43
N THR A 79 -5.85 -3.45 -1.99
CA THR A 79 -4.85 -2.38 -1.93
C THR A 79 -4.63 -1.87 -0.51
N VAL A 80 -5.18 -2.57 0.48
CA VAL A 80 -4.98 -2.25 1.89
C VAL A 80 -3.50 -2.39 2.27
N GLY A 81 -2.96 -1.33 2.86
CA GLY A 81 -1.55 -1.19 3.19
C GLY A 81 -0.68 -0.68 2.05
N ALA A 82 -1.24 -0.36 0.88
CA ALA A 82 -0.51 0.39 -0.15
C ALA A 82 -0.17 1.79 0.37
N VAL A 83 1.00 2.33 0.06
CA VAL A 83 1.46 3.62 0.60
C VAL A 83 1.17 4.81 -0.32
N ASN A 84 0.66 4.54 -1.52
CA ASN A 84 0.52 5.51 -2.61
C ASN A 84 -0.71 5.25 -3.49
N PHE A 85 -1.74 4.59 -2.94
CA PHE A 85 -2.91 4.18 -3.70
C PHE A 85 -4.18 4.16 -2.82
N PRO A 86 -5.38 4.38 -3.39
CA PRO A 86 -6.63 4.23 -2.65
C PRO A 86 -6.75 2.85 -1.98
N GLN A 87 -7.28 2.80 -0.75
CA GLN A 87 -7.26 1.63 0.12
C GLN A 87 -8.53 0.79 -0.01
N VAL A 88 -8.59 -0.11 -0.99
CA VAL A 88 -9.79 -0.91 -1.25
C VAL A 88 -9.61 -2.37 -0.85
N GLN A 89 -10.59 -2.93 -0.13
CA GLN A 89 -10.74 -4.35 0.11
C GLN A 89 -12.22 -4.74 0.01
N LEU A 90 -12.52 -5.61 -0.94
CA LEU A 90 -13.84 -6.19 -1.12
C LEU A 90 -13.75 -7.71 -0.87
N PRO A 91 -14.55 -8.32 0.01
CA PRO A 91 -14.54 -9.76 0.20
C PRO A 91 -14.74 -10.51 -1.13
N ALA A 92 -13.95 -11.56 -1.35
CA ALA A 92 -14.07 -12.39 -2.55
C ALA A 92 -15.34 -13.25 -2.47
N ARG A 93 -16.02 -13.44 -3.60
CA ARG A 93 -17.18 -14.33 -3.69
C ARG A 93 -16.79 -15.73 -4.17
N PRO A 94 -17.52 -16.79 -3.77
CA PRO A 94 -17.25 -18.15 -4.24
C PRO A 94 -17.61 -18.34 -5.71
N THR A 95 -18.57 -17.57 -6.23
CA THR A 95 -19.03 -17.57 -7.62
C THR A 95 -19.09 -16.14 -8.15
N GLY A 96 -19.08 -15.99 -9.47
CA GLY A 96 -19.13 -14.70 -10.14
C GLY A 96 -17.78 -14.27 -10.72
N THR A 97 -17.74 -13.03 -11.18
CA THR A 97 -16.60 -12.48 -11.91
C THR A 97 -16.13 -11.20 -11.23
N ARG A 98 -14.81 -11.09 -11.03
CA ARG A 98 -14.23 -9.94 -10.32
C ARG A 98 -13.40 -9.07 -11.24
N PHE A 99 -13.74 -7.79 -11.24
CA PHE A 99 -13.03 -6.77 -12.01
C PHE A 99 -12.40 -5.75 -11.08
N ILE A 100 -11.30 -5.17 -11.54
CA ILE A 100 -10.74 -3.96 -10.96
C ILE A 100 -10.61 -2.89 -12.04
N HIS A 101 -10.85 -1.65 -11.65
CA HIS A 101 -10.76 -0.51 -12.54
C HIS A 101 -10.09 0.67 -11.84
N VAL A 102 -8.97 1.09 -12.42
CA VAL A 102 -8.22 2.28 -12.05
C VAL A 102 -8.58 3.37 -13.06
N GLN A 103 -9.00 4.51 -12.56
CA GLN A 103 -9.50 5.61 -13.37
C GLN A 103 -8.96 6.95 -12.87
N ARG A 104 -8.97 7.95 -13.75
CA ARG A 104 -8.83 9.35 -13.33
C ARG A 104 -10.03 9.74 -12.47
N ASN A 105 -9.81 10.58 -11.47
CA ASN A 105 -10.86 11.10 -10.59
C ASN A 105 -11.65 12.22 -11.29
N LEU A 106 -12.43 11.86 -12.31
CA LEU A 106 -13.29 12.77 -13.07
C LEU A 106 -14.75 12.59 -12.65
N PRO A 107 -15.58 13.65 -12.69
CA PRO A 107 -17.02 13.51 -12.47
C PRO A 107 -17.68 12.47 -13.39
N GLY A 108 -18.64 11.71 -12.84
CA GLY A 108 -19.43 10.73 -13.58
C GLY A 108 -18.71 9.42 -13.95
N MET A 109 -17.45 9.21 -13.53
CA MET A 109 -16.71 7.99 -13.86
C MET A 109 -17.40 6.71 -13.37
N LEU A 110 -17.85 6.68 -12.09
CA LEU A 110 -18.53 5.52 -11.54
C LEU A 110 -19.87 5.23 -12.24
N GLY A 111 -20.59 6.28 -12.66
CA GLY A 111 -21.82 6.14 -13.45
C GLY A 111 -21.54 5.52 -14.82
N ARG A 112 -20.55 6.03 -15.55
CA ARG A 112 -20.11 5.47 -16.85
C ARG A 112 -19.69 4.01 -16.73
N LEU A 113 -19.01 3.64 -15.66
CA LEU A 113 -18.65 2.25 -15.39
C LEU A 113 -19.90 1.38 -15.17
N ASN A 114 -20.82 1.81 -14.31
CA ASN A 114 -22.05 1.08 -14.02
C ASN A 114 -22.93 0.91 -15.27
N ASP A 115 -22.95 1.90 -16.17
CA ASP A 115 -23.67 1.82 -17.44
C ASP A 115 -23.16 0.68 -18.35
N VAL A 116 -21.86 0.36 -18.31
CA VAL A 116 -21.28 -0.77 -19.08
C VAL A 116 -21.91 -2.09 -18.63
N PHE A 117 -22.01 -2.31 -17.32
CA PHE A 117 -22.63 -3.51 -16.75
C PHE A 117 -24.14 -3.54 -17.02
N ALA A 118 -24.82 -2.40 -16.87
CA ALA A 118 -26.25 -2.28 -17.10
C ALA A 118 -26.64 -2.59 -18.56
N ARG A 119 -25.88 -2.08 -19.55
CA ARG A 119 -26.10 -2.37 -20.98
C ARG A 119 -25.82 -3.81 -21.35
N SER A 120 -24.89 -4.45 -20.65
CA SER A 120 -24.58 -5.87 -20.81
C SER A 120 -25.57 -6.79 -20.08
N GLY A 121 -26.55 -6.22 -19.35
CA GLY A 121 -27.51 -6.99 -18.55
C GLY A 121 -26.88 -7.75 -17.38
N ILE A 122 -25.74 -7.26 -16.85
CA ILE A 122 -24.97 -7.91 -15.79
C ILE A 122 -25.25 -7.23 -14.46
N ASN A 123 -25.64 -8.01 -13.45
CA ASN A 123 -25.81 -7.51 -12.09
C ASN A 123 -24.47 -7.35 -11.38
N ILE A 124 -24.26 -6.19 -10.74
CA ILE A 124 -23.15 -5.95 -9.82
C ILE A 124 -23.63 -6.36 -8.43
N ALA A 125 -23.02 -7.41 -7.88
CA ALA A 125 -23.39 -7.93 -6.57
C ALA A 125 -22.74 -7.16 -5.42
N ALA A 126 -21.52 -6.65 -5.63
CA ALA A 126 -20.84 -5.80 -4.67
C ALA A 126 -19.80 -4.93 -5.36
N GLN A 127 -19.55 -3.76 -4.80
CA GLN A 127 -18.49 -2.86 -5.26
C GLN A 127 -17.91 -2.10 -4.07
N PHE A 128 -16.62 -1.79 -4.15
CA PHE A 128 -15.97 -0.83 -3.25
C PHE A 128 -15.17 0.13 -4.11
N TYR A 129 -15.50 1.42 -3.99
CA TYR A 129 -14.80 2.51 -4.67
C TYR A 129 -14.14 3.46 -3.67
N GLN A 130 -12.89 3.83 -3.92
CA GLN A 130 -12.19 4.89 -3.19
C GLN A 130 -11.39 5.76 -4.16
N THR A 131 -11.15 7.01 -3.75
CA THR A 131 -10.31 7.96 -4.48
C THR A 131 -9.17 8.47 -3.61
N ASP A 132 -8.08 8.87 -4.26
CA ASP A 132 -6.98 9.62 -3.66
C ASP A 132 -6.36 10.51 -4.74
N GLY A 133 -6.34 11.83 -4.48
CA GLY A 133 -5.95 12.85 -5.44
C GLY A 133 -6.65 12.69 -6.80
N GLU A 134 -5.84 12.43 -7.83
CA GLU A 134 -6.29 12.32 -9.22
C GLU A 134 -6.73 10.91 -9.64
N VAL A 135 -6.70 9.93 -8.74
CA VAL A 135 -6.98 8.52 -9.06
C VAL A 135 -8.19 8.02 -8.27
N GLY A 136 -9.06 7.30 -8.97
CA GLY A 136 -10.07 6.43 -8.39
C GLY A 136 -9.73 4.97 -8.62
N TYR A 137 -10.02 4.13 -7.62
CA TYR A 137 -9.88 2.69 -7.71
C TYR A 137 -11.15 2.02 -7.24
N VAL A 138 -11.71 1.16 -8.09
CA VAL A 138 -12.89 0.37 -7.77
C VAL A 138 -12.62 -1.11 -7.99
N VAL A 139 -13.08 -1.91 -7.03
CA VAL A 139 -13.12 -3.36 -7.12
C VAL A 139 -14.59 -3.78 -7.16
N LEU A 140 -14.94 -4.64 -8.11
CA LEU A 140 -16.32 -4.98 -8.46
C LEU A 140 -16.48 -6.50 -8.50
N GLU A 141 -17.61 -6.98 -8.00
CA GLU A 141 -18.07 -8.37 -8.11
C GLU A 141 -19.38 -8.40 -8.88
N THR A 142 -19.44 -9.24 -9.91
CA THR A 142 -20.69 -9.52 -10.64
C THR A 142 -21.20 -10.91 -10.32
N ASP A 143 -22.47 -11.18 -10.61
CA ASP A 143 -23.01 -12.53 -10.48
C ASP A 143 -22.44 -13.50 -11.52
N ALA A 144 -22.56 -14.80 -11.23
CA ALA A 144 -22.18 -15.86 -12.17
C ALA A 144 -23.14 -15.83 -13.37
N GLY A 145 -22.60 -15.69 -14.58
CA GLY A 145 -23.42 -15.54 -15.77
C GLY A 145 -22.63 -15.61 -17.07
N THR A 146 -23.32 -15.98 -18.15
CA THR A 146 -22.81 -16.36 -19.47
C THR A 146 -22.20 -15.23 -20.30
N ALA A 147 -21.98 -14.05 -19.74
CA ALA A 147 -21.39 -12.94 -20.47
C ALA A 147 -19.88 -13.16 -20.61
N ASP A 148 -19.36 -12.92 -21.81
CA ASP A 148 -17.94 -12.96 -22.10
C ASP A 148 -17.22 -11.90 -21.24
N ALA A 149 -16.55 -12.37 -20.18
CA ALA A 149 -15.88 -11.52 -19.21
C ALA A 149 -14.76 -10.69 -19.84
N GLU A 150 -14.11 -11.22 -20.89
CA GLU A 150 -13.09 -10.50 -21.65
C GLU A 150 -13.72 -9.40 -22.51
N ALA A 151 -14.86 -9.69 -23.17
CA ALA A 151 -15.59 -8.66 -23.92
C ALA A 151 -16.08 -7.52 -23.01
N LEU A 152 -16.51 -7.84 -21.78
CA LEU A 152 -16.87 -6.83 -20.78
C LEU A 152 -15.66 -6.03 -20.31
N LEU A 153 -14.52 -6.70 -20.08
CA LEU A 153 -13.27 -6.05 -19.71
C LEU A 153 -12.82 -5.03 -20.76
N GLU A 154 -12.93 -5.36 -22.05
CA GLU A 154 -12.61 -4.42 -23.13
C GLU A 154 -13.53 -3.19 -23.14
N GLN A 155 -14.83 -3.36 -22.83
CA GLN A 155 -15.74 -2.22 -22.67
C GLN A 155 -15.37 -1.34 -21.47
N ILE A 156 -14.97 -1.94 -20.34
CA ILE A 156 -14.49 -1.20 -19.17
C ILE A 156 -13.22 -0.42 -19.53
N ARG A 157 -12.28 -1.04 -20.26
CA ARG A 157 -11.05 -0.38 -20.75
C ARG A 157 -11.33 0.81 -21.66
N ALA A 158 -12.40 0.74 -22.45
CA ALA A 158 -12.82 1.79 -23.37
C ALA A 158 -13.51 2.99 -22.69
N VAL A 159 -13.87 2.92 -21.40
CA VAL A 159 -14.45 4.06 -20.68
C VAL A 159 -13.44 5.21 -20.66
N GLU A 160 -13.83 6.38 -21.18
CA GLU A 160 -12.98 7.57 -21.20
C GLU A 160 -12.55 7.95 -19.77
N GLY A 161 -11.25 8.13 -19.54
CA GLY A 161 -10.67 8.40 -18.22
C GLY A 161 -10.14 7.15 -17.51
N THR A 162 -10.30 5.95 -18.09
CA THR A 162 -9.66 4.72 -17.61
C THR A 162 -8.15 4.82 -17.68
N ILE A 163 -7.48 4.43 -16.59
CA ILE A 163 -6.02 4.25 -16.54
C ILE A 163 -5.68 2.78 -16.76
N ARG A 164 -6.41 1.87 -16.11
CA ARG A 164 -6.21 0.42 -16.23
C ARG A 164 -7.46 -0.35 -15.80
N ALA A 165 -7.76 -1.47 -16.43
CA ALA A 165 -8.72 -2.44 -15.93
C ALA A 165 -8.18 -3.86 -16.07
N ARG A 166 -8.56 -4.73 -15.13
CA ARG A 166 -8.22 -6.16 -15.15
C ARG A 166 -9.41 -7.00 -14.70
N LEU A 167 -9.60 -8.12 -15.37
CA LEU A 167 -10.29 -9.29 -14.83
C LEU A 167 -9.35 -10.01 -13.87
N LEU A 168 -9.81 -10.31 -12.66
CA LEU A 168 -9.01 -11.02 -11.65
C LEU A 168 -9.33 -12.51 -11.63
N TYR A 169 -10.60 -12.85 -11.68
CA TYR A 169 -11.06 -14.23 -11.82
C TYR A 169 -12.49 -14.30 -12.36
N GLU A 170 -12.81 -15.47 -12.89
CA GLU A 170 -14.17 -15.93 -13.20
C GLU A 170 -14.37 -17.26 -12.47
N ARG A 171 -15.36 -17.33 -11.58
CA ARG A 171 -15.70 -18.52 -10.79
C ARG A 171 -17.12 -18.96 -11.12
N ARG A 172 -17.26 -20.23 -11.49
CA ARG A 172 -18.53 -20.86 -11.83
C ARG A 172 -19.17 -21.52 -10.61
#